data_AF-A0A924XMR9-F1
#
_entry.id   AF-A0A924XMR9-F1
#
_cell.length_a   1.000
_cell.length_b   1.000
_cell.length_c   1.000
_cell.angle_alpha   90.00
_cell.angle_beta   90.00
_cell.angle_gamma   90.00
#
_symmetry.space_group_name_H-M   'P 1'
#
loop_
_entity.id
_entity.type
_entity.pdbx_description
1 polymer ?
#
loop_
_entity_poly.entity_id
_entity_poly.type
_entity_poly.pdbx_seq_one_letter_code
_entity_poly.pdbx_strand_id
1 'polypeptide(L)'
;MNDTSVENSDQQNEKSEGNKNERKVFVAGERSINEIIADLKKPIHRSLLKTRTQGGKKIDFIEWHTAIKYLDKFAPGWNYEVRQVTNLGGRCVVTVRISIPCKEGSVWREATGQEEEELKGYGDPSSNAEAMALKRAAAKFGLALYLYDKV
;
A
#
# COMPACT_ATOMS: atom_id res chain seq x y z
N MET A 1 -25.72 51.48 53.09
CA MET A 1 -26.56 50.27 53.15
C MET A 1 -25.81 49.19 52.39
N ASN A 2 -25.65 48.03 53.03
CA ASN A 2 -25.05 46.80 52.53
C ASN A 2 -25.73 46.37 51.20
N ASP A 3 -25.29 45.40 50.39
CA ASP A 3 -24.57 44.16 50.67
C ASP A 3 -24.31 43.43 49.33
N THR A 4 -23.43 42.42 49.35
CA THR A 4 -23.37 41.24 48.44
C THR A 4 -22.61 41.34 47.10
N SER A 5 -21.30 41.08 47.17
CA SER A 5 -20.66 39.81 46.77
C SER A 5 -21.17 39.00 45.55
N VAL A 6 -20.23 38.75 44.63
CA VAL A 6 -19.73 37.40 44.23
C VAL A 6 -20.31 36.70 42.97
N GLU A 7 -19.36 36.45 42.06
CA GLU A 7 -19.13 35.27 41.19
C GLU A 7 -19.70 35.11 39.77
N ASN A 8 -18.72 34.83 38.90
CA ASN A 8 -18.66 33.82 37.83
C ASN A 8 -19.57 33.95 36.60
N SER A 9 -18.91 34.22 35.47
CA SER A 9 -18.96 33.28 34.35
C SER A 9 -17.80 33.51 33.37
N ASP A 10 -16.60 33.05 33.75
CA ASP A 10 -15.54 32.64 32.82
C ASP A 10 -16.00 31.40 32.04
N GLN A 11 -17.02 31.57 31.21
CA GLN A 11 -17.52 30.54 30.30
C GLN A 11 -17.91 31.21 28.99
N GLN A 12 -16.93 31.41 28.11
CA GLN A 12 -17.13 31.42 26.66
C GLN A 12 -15.77 31.55 25.96
N ASN A 13 -15.00 30.46 25.97
CA ASN A 13 -14.08 30.16 24.86
C ASN A 13 -13.76 28.67 24.81
N GLU A 14 -14.80 27.83 24.86
CA GLU A 14 -14.71 26.48 24.30
C GLU A 14 -14.67 26.61 22.77
N LYS A 15 -13.49 26.90 22.23
CA LYS A 15 -13.21 26.65 20.81
C LYS A 15 -13.15 25.14 20.62
N SER A 16 -14.32 24.60 20.27
CA SER A 16 -14.53 23.44 19.41
C SER A 16 -13.25 22.67 19.05
N GLU A 17 -12.95 21.65 19.84
CA GLU A 17 -12.09 20.56 19.39
C GLU A 17 -12.78 19.90 18.19
N GLY A 18 -12.39 20.34 17.00
CA GLY A 18 -12.82 19.77 15.73
C GLY A 18 -12.58 18.27 15.72
N ASN A 19 -13.65 17.52 15.45
CA ASN A 19 -13.70 16.08 15.32
C ASN A 19 -12.54 15.55 14.44
N LYS A 20 -11.46 15.04 15.05
CA LYS A 20 -10.22 14.59 14.39
C LYS A 20 -10.36 13.31 13.54
N ASN A 21 -11.56 12.92 13.14
CA ASN A 21 -11.81 11.65 12.48
C ASN A 21 -12.56 11.75 11.14
N GLU A 22 -12.37 12.84 10.40
CA GLU A 22 -12.72 12.86 8.99
C GLU A 22 -11.70 12.00 8.22
N ARG A 23 -12.13 10.79 7.82
CA ARG A 23 -11.37 9.96 6.88
C ARG A 23 -11.25 10.74 5.57
N LYS A 24 -10.04 11.17 5.23
CA LYS A 24 -9.75 11.78 3.93
C LYS A 24 -10.13 10.80 2.82
N VAL A 25 -11.20 11.12 2.09
CA VAL A 25 -11.64 10.38 0.91
C VAL A 25 -10.82 10.88 -0.27
N PHE A 26 -10.25 9.96 -1.03
CA PHE A 26 -9.55 10.28 -2.26
C PHE A 26 -10.42 9.89 -3.45
N VAL A 27 -10.45 10.74 -4.47
CA VAL A 27 -11.15 10.50 -5.74
C VAL A 27 -10.13 10.14 -6.81
N ALA A 28 -10.49 9.21 -7.69
CA ALA A 28 -9.63 8.76 -8.78
C ALA A 28 -9.24 9.92 -9.71
N GLY A 29 -7.97 10.00 -10.10
CA GLY A 29 -7.48 11.04 -11.02
C GLY A 29 -7.28 12.44 -10.42
N GLU A 30 -7.81 12.73 -9.22
CA GLU A 30 -7.70 14.06 -8.61
C GLU A 30 -6.38 14.28 -7.87
N ARG A 31 -5.55 13.26 -7.68
CA ARG A 31 -4.26 13.36 -6.99
C ARG A 31 -3.11 13.38 -7.99
N SER A 32 -2.08 14.17 -7.72
CA SER A 32 -0.82 14.03 -8.48
C SER A 32 -0.15 12.69 -8.18
N ILE A 33 0.60 12.15 -9.13
CA ILE A 33 1.36 10.92 -8.91
C ILE A 33 2.35 11.06 -7.75
N ASN A 34 2.92 12.26 -7.56
CA ASN A 34 3.86 12.54 -6.46
C ASN A 34 3.19 12.45 -5.08
N GLU A 35 1.95 12.96 -4.94
CA GLU A 35 1.18 12.83 -3.70
C GLU A 35 0.83 11.37 -3.39
N ILE A 36 0.45 10.59 -4.40
CA ILE A 36 0.14 9.16 -4.25
C ILE A 36 1.39 8.40 -3.80
N ILE A 37 2.52 8.61 -4.48
CA ILE A 37 3.80 7.97 -4.13
C ILE A 37 4.24 8.37 -2.71
N ALA A 38 4.08 9.65 -2.33
CA ALA A 38 4.44 10.11 -0.99
C ALA A 38 3.65 9.38 0.11
N ASP A 39 2.36 9.09 -0.12
CA ASP A 39 1.56 8.29 0.79
C ASP A 39 1.93 6.79 0.78
N LEU A 40 2.14 6.20 -0.39
CA LEU A 40 2.53 4.79 -0.51
C LEU A 40 3.90 4.50 0.11
N LYS A 41 4.81 5.48 0.12
CA LYS A 41 6.13 5.39 0.78
C LYS A 41 6.06 5.35 2.30
N LYS A 42 4.93 5.74 2.92
CA LYS A 42 4.80 5.74 4.39
C LYS A 42 4.97 4.31 4.92
N PRO A 43 5.62 4.13 6.08
CA PRO A 43 5.80 2.81 6.67
C PRO A 43 4.48 2.06 6.87
N ILE A 44 4.50 0.78 6.52
CA ILE A 44 3.38 -0.13 6.78
C ILE A 44 3.30 -0.41 8.28
N HIS A 45 2.08 -0.46 8.83
CA HIS A 45 1.89 -0.81 10.22
C HIS A 45 2.45 -2.22 10.51
N ARG A 46 3.22 -2.36 11.60
CA ARG A 46 3.98 -3.60 11.89
C ARG A 46 3.11 -4.85 11.96
N SER A 47 1.85 -4.75 12.40
CA SER A 47 0.93 -5.90 12.46
C SER A 47 0.55 -6.49 11.10
N LEU A 48 0.74 -5.74 10.02
CA LEU A 48 0.50 -6.18 8.65
C LEU A 48 1.74 -6.80 8.00
N LEU A 49 2.90 -6.71 8.66
CA LEU A 49 4.13 -7.36 8.21
C LEU A 49 4.10 -8.83 8.57
N LYS A 50 4.59 -9.65 7.65
CA LYS A 50 4.88 -11.06 7.83
C LYS A 50 6.38 -11.27 7.71
N THR A 51 6.88 -12.33 8.31
CA THR A 51 8.30 -12.67 8.26
C THR A 51 8.47 -14.06 7.70
N ARG A 52 9.43 -14.24 6.80
CA ARG A 52 9.84 -15.56 6.30
C ARG A 52 11.35 -15.72 6.35
N THR A 53 11.82 -16.95 6.42
CA THR A 53 13.25 -17.27 6.33
C THR A 53 13.60 -17.57 4.87
N GLN A 54 14.57 -16.83 4.32
CA GLN A 54 15.07 -17.04 2.96
C GLN A 54 16.60 -16.97 3.00
N GLY A 55 17.28 -18.03 2.54
CA GLY A 55 18.74 -18.10 2.57
C GLY A 55 19.35 -17.93 3.98
N GLY A 56 18.66 -18.42 5.02
CA GLY A 56 19.09 -18.27 6.42
C GLY A 56 18.81 -16.90 7.06
N LYS A 57 18.35 -15.91 6.29
CA LYS A 57 17.97 -14.59 6.79
C LYS A 57 16.46 -14.49 7.01
N LYS A 58 16.04 -13.79 8.08
CA LYS A 58 14.63 -13.42 8.30
C LYS A 58 14.33 -12.14 7.51
N ILE A 59 13.35 -12.20 6.63
CA ILE A 59 12.94 -11.08 5.76
C ILE A 59 11.50 -10.74 6.05
N ASP A 60 11.24 -9.46 6.29
CA ASP A 60 9.89 -8.92 6.43
C ASP A 60 9.27 -8.66 5.05
N PHE A 61 7.98 -8.96 4.90
CA PHE A 61 7.23 -8.75 3.68
C PHE A 61 5.77 -8.43 3.99
N ILE A 62 5.03 -7.98 2.97
CA ILE A 62 3.57 -7.84 3.02
C ILE A 62 2.90 -8.90 2.15
N GLU A 63 1.70 -9.31 2.52
CA GLU A 63 0.84 -10.14 1.67
C GLU A 63 0.27 -9.33 0.49
N TRP A 64 -0.05 -10.02 -0.62
CA TRP A 64 -0.54 -9.36 -1.85
C TRP A 64 -1.82 -8.55 -1.60
N HIS A 65 -2.75 -9.08 -0.80
CA HIS A 65 -3.99 -8.39 -0.45
C HIS A 65 -3.74 -7.13 0.40
N THR A 66 -2.58 -7.04 1.08
CA THR A 66 -2.19 -5.83 1.80
C THR A 66 -1.77 -4.75 0.81
N ALA A 67 -1.09 -5.12 -0.27
CA ALA A 67 -0.77 -4.18 -1.34
C ALA A 67 -2.05 -3.58 -1.96
N ILE A 68 -3.04 -4.43 -2.25
CA ILE A 68 -4.37 -4.03 -2.75
C ILE A 68 -5.03 -3.00 -1.84
N LYS A 69 -5.15 -3.30 -0.54
CA LYS A 69 -5.79 -2.39 0.43
C LYS A 69 -5.10 -1.02 0.49
N TYR A 70 -3.79 -0.96 0.31
CA TYR A 70 -3.05 0.30 0.27
C TYR A 70 -3.25 1.05 -1.05
N LEU A 71 -3.30 0.34 -2.18
CA LEU A 71 -3.62 0.94 -3.49
C LEU A 71 -5.07 1.46 -3.51
N ASP A 72 -6.05 0.70 -3.01
CA ASP A 72 -7.45 1.15 -2.85
C ASP A 72 -7.54 2.43 -2.03
N LYS A 73 -6.74 2.50 -0.95
CA LYS A 73 -6.74 3.64 -0.04
C LYS A 73 -6.09 4.88 -0.66
N PHE A 74 -4.95 4.74 -1.32
CA PHE A 74 -4.13 5.89 -1.71
C PHE A 74 -4.16 6.22 -3.20
N ALA A 75 -4.53 5.27 -4.04
CA ALA A 75 -4.60 5.37 -5.49
C ALA A 75 -5.97 4.89 -6.00
N PRO A 76 -7.09 5.52 -5.58
CA PRO A 76 -8.43 5.13 -6.01
C PRO A 76 -8.53 5.11 -7.54
N GLY A 77 -9.21 4.11 -8.09
CA GLY A 77 -9.32 3.90 -9.53
C GLY A 77 -8.09 3.23 -10.18
N TRP A 78 -7.09 2.82 -9.40
CA TRP A 78 -6.02 1.96 -9.89
C TRP A 78 -6.59 0.68 -10.50
N ASN A 79 -5.86 0.12 -11.46
CA ASN A 79 -6.15 -1.20 -12.02
C ASN A 79 -4.85 -2.00 -12.18
N TYR A 80 -5.00 -3.31 -12.35
CA TYR A 80 -3.90 -4.19 -12.70
C TYR A 80 -4.29 -5.12 -13.85
N GLU A 81 -3.28 -5.55 -14.58
CA GLU A 81 -3.40 -6.51 -15.66
C GLU A 81 -2.19 -7.46 -15.69
N VAL A 82 -2.45 -8.74 -15.98
CA VAL A 82 -1.40 -9.71 -16.31
C VAL A 82 -1.00 -9.48 -17.76
N ARG A 83 0.23 -9.01 -17.98
CA ARG A 83 0.75 -8.65 -19.29
C ARG A 83 1.32 -9.84 -20.04
N GLN A 84 1.90 -10.78 -19.30
CA GLN A 84 2.56 -11.95 -19.86
C GLN A 84 2.66 -13.05 -18.80
N VAL A 85 2.43 -14.29 -19.22
CA VAL A 85 2.78 -15.51 -18.47
C VAL A 85 3.72 -16.32 -19.34
N THR A 86 4.85 -16.75 -18.81
CA THR A 86 5.84 -17.53 -19.55
C THR A 86 6.50 -18.53 -18.64
N ASN A 87 6.62 -19.75 -19.12
CA ASN A 87 7.35 -20.81 -18.44
C ASN A 87 8.78 -20.87 -18.98
N LEU A 88 9.77 -20.65 -18.13
CA LEU A 88 11.18 -20.63 -18.52
C LEU A 88 12.01 -21.42 -17.50
N GLY A 89 12.62 -22.52 -17.94
CA GLY A 89 13.54 -23.31 -17.11
C GLY A 89 12.88 -23.90 -15.86
N GLY A 90 11.67 -24.46 -16.00
CA GLY A 90 10.91 -25.04 -14.87
C GLY A 90 10.35 -23.99 -13.90
N ARG A 91 10.20 -22.74 -14.36
CA ARG A 91 9.63 -21.65 -13.57
C ARG A 91 8.49 -20.98 -14.33
N CYS A 92 7.38 -20.75 -13.64
CA CYS A 92 6.34 -19.85 -14.09
C CYS A 92 6.76 -18.41 -13.80
N VAL A 93 6.87 -17.58 -14.84
CA VAL A 93 7.19 -16.16 -14.75
C VAL A 93 5.99 -15.34 -15.20
N VAL A 94 5.52 -14.46 -14.34
CA VAL A 94 4.36 -13.59 -14.59
C VAL A 94 4.82 -12.14 -14.60
N THR A 95 4.45 -11.39 -15.63
CA THR A 95 4.62 -9.93 -15.70
C THR A 95 3.27 -9.27 -15.49
N VAL A 96 3.20 -8.36 -14.53
CA VAL A 96 1.98 -7.57 -14.28
C VAL A 96 2.26 -6.09 -14.48
N ARG A 97 1.22 -5.35 -14.86
CA ARG A 97 1.21 -3.88 -14.87
C ARG A 97 0.21 -3.39 -13.82
N ILE A 98 0.62 -2.40 -13.03
CA ILE A 98 -0.30 -1.57 -12.25
C ILE A 98 -0.38 -0.21 -12.93
N SER A 99 -1.60 0.28 -13.17
CA SER A 99 -1.86 1.61 -13.70
C SER A 99 -2.64 2.43 -12.68
N ILE A 100 -2.21 3.67 -12.45
CA ILE A 100 -2.82 4.59 -11.49
C ILE A 100 -3.29 5.84 -12.25
N PRO A 101 -4.60 6.15 -12.24
CA PRO A 101 -5.08 7.44 -12.71
C PRO A 101 -4.67 8.54 -11.72
N CYS A 102 -4.09 9.61 -12.25
CA CYS A 102 -3.60 10.77 -11.51
C CYS A 102 -3.83 12.05 -12.33
N LYS A 103 -3.53 13.22 -11.75
CA LYS A 103 -3.69 14.52 -12.42
C LYS A 103 -2.92 14.60 -13.74
N GLU A 104 -1.79 13.90 -13.81
CA GLU A 104 -0.90 13.86 -14.97
C GLU A 104 -1.34 12.85 -16.05
N GLY A 105 -2.49 12.20 -15.86
CA GLY A 105 -3.00 11.13 -16.73
C GLY A 105 -2.88 9.76 -16.06
N SER A 106 -2.56 8.72 -16.81
CA SER A 106 -2.38 7.36 -16.27
C SER A 106 -0.90 7.01 -16.21
N VAL A 107 -0.38 6.78 -15.01
CA VAL A 107 1.00 6.34 -14.80
C VAL A 107 1.00 4.86 -14.48
N TRP A 108 1.84 4.10 -15.16
CA TRP A 108 1.94 2.66 -14.96
C TRP A 108 3.36 2.19 -14.65
N ARG A 109 3.45 1.09 -13.90
CA ARG A 109 4.70 0.38 -13.61
C ARG A 109 4.46 -1.11 -13.73
N GLU A 110 5.46 -1.79 -14.30
CA GLU A 110 5.44 -3.24 -14.48
C GLU A 110 6.46 -3.92 -13.60
N ALA A 111 6.19 -5.16 -13.19
CA ALA A 111 7.19 -6.00 -12.57
C ALA A 111 6.94 -7.46 -12.88
N THR A 112 7.99 -8.26 -12.71
CA THR A 112 7.94 -9.70 -12.84
C THR A 112 7.91 -10.36 -11.47
N GLY A 113 7.19 -11.46 -11.39
CA GLY A 113 7.25 -12.44 -10.32
C GLY A 113 7.51 -13.81 -10.93
N GLN A 114 8.05 -14.71 -10.13
CA GLN A 114 8.34 -16.06 -10.59
C GLN A 114 8.11 -17.06 -9.47
N GLU A 115 7.81 -18.29 -9.87
CA GLU A 115 7.72 -19.43 -8.97
C GLU A 115 8.20 -20.69 -9.68
N GLU A 116 8.72 -21.67 -8.94
CA GLU A 116 9.04 -22.99 -9.49
C GLU A 116 7.76 -23.74 -9.88
N GLU A 117 7.76 -24.43 -11.02
CA GLU A 117 6.60 -25.21 -11.48
C GLU A 117 6.33 -26.39 -10.54
N GLU A 118 7.38 -27.03 -10.05
CA GLU A 118 7.32 -28.10 -9.04
C GLU A 118 7.30 -27.49 -7.63
N LEU A 119 6.15 -26.96 -7.24
CA LEU A 119 5.96 -26.39 -5.91
C LEU A 119 6.06 -27.46 -4.81
N LYS A 120 6.90 -27.20 -3.81
CA LYS A 120 6.92 -27.94 -2.52
C LYS A 120 6.02 -27.28 -1.46
N GLY A 121 5.24 -26.27 -1.84
CA GLY A 121 4.50 -25.39 -0.95
C GLY A 121 3.03 -25.25 -1.32
N TYR A 122 2.37 -24.24 -0.73
CA TYR A 122 0.96 -23.95 -0.95
C TYR A 122 0.73 -23.06 -2.19
N GLY A 123 -0.45 -23.22 -2.80
CA GLY A 123 -0.86 -22.48 -4.00
C GLY A 123 -0.39 -23.15 -5.28
N ASP A 124 -0.63 -22.48 -6.41
CA ASP A 124 -0.11 -22.87 -7.71
C ASP A 124 1.00 -21.89 -8.18
N PRO A 125 1.88 -22.32 -9.10
CA PRO A 125 3.02 -21.50 -9.52
C PRO A 125 2.60 -20.14 -10.10
N SER A 126 1.48 -20.10 -10.82
CA SER A 126 1.01 -18.88 -11.48
C SER A 126 0.48 -17.85 -10.48
N SER A 127 -0.32 -18.28 -9.50
CA SER A 127 -0.83 -17.41 -8.44
C SER A 127 0.29 -16.83 -7.58
N ASN A 128 1.29 -17.64 -7.23
CA ASN A 128 2.43 -17.20 -6.43
C ASN A 128 3.32 -16.22 -7.21
N ALA A 129 3.58 -16.51 -8.48
CA ALA A 129 4.31 -15.61 -9.37
C ALA A 129 3.56 -14.28 -9.58
N GLU A 130 2.24 -14.31 -9.80
CA GLU A 130 1.42 -13.10 -9.94
C GLU A 130 1.43 -12.27 -8.65
N ALA A 131 1.24 -12.89 -7.48
CA ALA A 131 1.29 -12.21 -6.19
C ALA A 131 2.65 -11.54 -5.94
N MET A 132 3.74 -12.18 -6.36
CA MET A 132 5.08 -11.59 -6.30
C MET A 132 5.22 -10.40 -7.25
N ALA A 133 4.74 -10.54 -8.49
CA ALA A 133 4.77 -9.50 -9.51
C ALA A 133 3.98 -8.27 -9.06
N LEU A 134 2.77 -8.46 -8.52
CA LEU A 134 1.89 -7.41 -8.03
C LEU A 134 2.58 -6.59 -6.92
N LYS A 135 3.15 -7.28 -5.92
CA LYS A 135 3.86 -6.61 -4.82
C LYS A 135 5.06 -5.82 -5.32
N ARG A 136 5.83 -6.36 -6.28
CA ARG A 136 6.99 -5.67 -6.87
C ARG A 136 6.56 -4.46 -7.72
N ALA A 137 5.49 -4.57 -8.49
CA ALA A 137 4.94 -3.46 -9.26
C ALA A 137 4.46 -2.34 -8.33
N ALA A 138 3.79 -2.68 -7.22
CA ALA A 138 3.38 -1.71 -6.21
C ALA A 138 4.59 -1.06 -5.51
N ALA A 139 5.66 -1.83 -5.25
CA ALA A 139 6.90 -1.31 -4.67
C ALA A 139 7.60 -0.27 -5.59
N LYS A 140 7.42 -0.36 -6.91
CA LYS A 140 7.89 0.67 -7.86
C LYS A 140 7.14 2.00 -7.74
N PHE A 141 5.98 2.02 -7.09
CA PHE A 141 5.29 3.24 -6.64
C PHE A 141 5.64 3.64 -5.19
N GLY A 142 6.59 2.96 -4.56
CA GLY A 142 7.07 3.23 -3.20
C GLY A 142 6.42 2.37 -2.11
N LEU A 143 5.39 1.58 -2.44
CA LEU A 143 4.68 0.77 -1.45
C LEU A 143 5.57 -0.30 -0.83
N ALA A 144 5.81 -0.21 0.48
CA ALA A 144 6.65 -1.15 1.22
C ALA A 144 8.09 -1.31 0.66
N LEU A 145 8.55 -0.37 -0.17
CA LEU A 145 9.87 -0.41 -0.80
C LEU A 145 11.01 -0.45 0.23
N TYR A 146 10.84 0.24 1.37
CA TYR A 146 11.80 0.26 2.47
C TYR A 146 12.07 -1.12 3.12
N LEU A 147 11.23 -2.14 2.85
CA LEU A 147 11.50 -3.50 3.33
C LEU A 147 12.67 -4.16 2.59
N TYR A 148 13.00 -3.68 1.39
CA TYR A 148 14.14 -4.17 0.60
C TYR A 148 15.49 -3.69 1.13
N ASP A 149 15.51 -2.59 1.90
CA ASP A 149 16.75 -2.04 2.48
C ASP A 149 17.20 -2.80 3.74
N LYS A 150 16.36 -3.71 4.25
CA LYS A 150 16.62 -4.48 5.48
C LYS A 150 17.26 -5.85 5.24
N VAL A 151 17.65 -6.15 4.00
CA VAL A 151 18.08 -7.48 3.54
C VAL A 151 19.58 -7.71 3.71
#